data_AF-A0A968PK10-F1
#
_entry.id   AF-A0A968PK10-F1
#
_cell.length_a   1.000
_cell.length_b   1.000
_cell.length_c   1.000
_cell.angle_alpha   90.00
_cell.angle_beta   90.00
_cell.angle_gamma   90.00
#
_symmetry.space_group_name_H-M   'P 1'
#
loop_
_entity.id
_entity.type
_entity.pdbx_description
1 polymer ?
#
loop_
_entity_poly.entity_id
_entity_poly.type
_entity_poly.pdbx_seq_one_letter_code
_entity_poly.pdbx_strand_id
1 'polypeptide(L)'
;MSKRPNFCGKCGGALPLTARFCRNCGAEVVRTPPPQSAVDAPTPPERRYCRYCGGTLQNKARFCRLCGAPLGAVSARASQYDSFLAQLETVVNQLAIADQSAYTRTQRLLVHLINPRVTIVFAGHFKAGKSSVLNTLLERPILPTDDLPATGVRCVLRSGSSDAVVARGTNTQRIVPCKTEAIAKVVSRLSEDGADNEAIQVIDFVDITLANAPIPPNVYWVDTPGMNDTEDMTVRATEAARTADVLFWVLYSKQFLSMSEQTFLSTYIAERGNTSVFFHCQRFLKSGYEG
;
A
#
# COMPACT_ATOMS: atom_id res chain seq x y z
N MET A 1 0.89 -36.95 -28.86
CA MET A 1 0.85 -37.72 -27.60
C MET A 1 2.27 -37.93 -27.09
N SER A 2 2.74 -37.11 -26.17
CA SER A 2 4.07 -37.27 -25.55
C SER A 2 3.87 -37.58 -24.07
N LYS A 3 4.06 -38.85 -23.68
CA LYS A 3 3.93 -39.29 -22.28
C LYS A 3 5.16 -38.83 -21.52
N ARG A 4 5.04 -37.78 -20.69
CA ARG A 4 6.10 -37.41 -19.74
C ARG A 4 6.33 -38.59 -18.77
N PRO A 5 7.58 -39.04 -18.54
CA PRO A 5 7.86 -40.06 -17.55
C PRO A 5 7.55 -39.52 -16.15
N ASN A 6 6.86 -40.32 -15.33
CA ASN A 6 6.59 -39.98 -13.93
C ASN A 6 7.85 -40.26 -13.10
N PHE A 7 8.15 -39.40 -12.15
CA PHE A 7 9.28 -39.56 -11.23
C PHE A 7 8.79 -39.61 -9.78
N CYS A 8 9.52 -40.32 -8.91
CA CYS A 8 9.20 -40.37 -7.49
C CYS A 8 9.45 -39.00 -6.84
N GLY A 9 8.43 -38.41 -6.20
CA GLY A 9 8.57 -37.13 -5.50
C GLY A 9 9.54 -37.14 -4.29
N LYS A 10 9.93 -38.33 -3.80
CA LYS A 10 10.87 -38.47 -2.67
C LYS A 10 12.33 -38.63 -3.08
N CYS A 11 12.63 -39.42 -4.12
CA CYS A 11 14.00 -39.74 -4.51
C CYS A 11 14.34 -39.42 -5.97
N GLY A 12 13.38 -38.95 -6.77
CA GLY A 12 13.60 -38.59 -8.18
C GLY A 12 13.76 -39.77 -9.14
N GLY A 13 13.68 -41.03 -8.67
CA GLY A 13 13.78 -42.21 -9.54
C GLY A 13 12.61 -42.34 -10.52
N ALA A 14 12.88 -42.83 -11.73
CA ALA A 14 11.87 -43.04 -12.76
C ALA A 14 10.82 -44.08 -12.34
N LEU A 15 9.54 -43.75 -12.50
CA LEU A 15 8.41 -44.60 -12.15
C LEU A 15 7.64 -45.02 -13.41
N PRO A 16 7.38 -46.32 -13.61
CA PRO A 16 6.46 -46.76 -14.65
C PRO A 16 5.03 -46.28 -14.31
N LEU A 17 4.23 -46.03 -15.35
CA LEU A 17 2.88 -45.45 -15.25
C LEU A 17 1.89 -46.25 -14.39
N THR A 18 2.22 -47.48 -13.97
CA THR A 18 1.38 -48.36 -13.13
C THR A 18 1.94 -48.62 -11.72
N ALA A 19 3.09 -48.03 -11.36
CA ALA A 19 3.69 -48.25 -10.03
C ALA A 19 2.80 -47.72 -8.88
N ARG A 20 2.62 -48.57 -7.85
CA ARG A 20 2.02 -48.23 -6.54
C ARG A 20 3.07 -47.89 -5.47
N PHE A 21 4.30 -48.40 -5.60
CA PHE A 21 5.42 -48.11 -4.71
C PHE A 21 6.69 -47.87 -5.54
N CYS A 22 7.58 -46.99 -5.06
CA CYS A 22 8.86 -46.73 -5.69
C CYS A 22 9.83 -47.88 -5.40
N ARG A 23 10.32 -48.55 -6.45
CA ARG A 23 11.28 -49.66 -6.32
C ARG A 23 12.67 -49.24 -5.82
N ASN A 24 12.99 -47.93 -5.85
CA ASN A 24 14.30 -47.43 -5.44
C ASN A 24 14.35 -47.00 -3.96
N CYS A 25 13.26 -46.46 -3.41
CA CYS A 25 13.24 -45.93 -2.03
C CYS A 25 12.08 -46.44 -1.16
N GLY A 26 11.24 -47.34 -1.69
CA GLY A 26 10.11 -47.93 -0.96
C GLY A 26 8.90 -47.01 -0.75
N ALA A 27 8.97 -45.73 -1.15
CA ALA A 27 7.88 -44.78 -0.93
C ALA A 27 6.61 -45.15 -1.71
N GLU A 28 5.45 -45.09 -1.06
CA GLU A 28 4.15 -45.29 -1.69
C GLU A 28 3.82 -44.13 -2.63
N VAL A 29 3.37 -44.47 -3.84
CA VAL A 29 3.08 -43.50 -4.90
C VAL A 29 1.62 -43.12 -4.78
N VAL A 30 1.35 -42.04 -4.05
CA VAL A 30 0.02 -41.44 -3.96
C VAL A 30 -0.32 -40.80 -5.30
N ARG A 31 -1.25 -41.40 -6.03
CA ARG A 31 -1.81 -40.80 -7.25
C ARG A 31 -3.00 -39.96 -6.84
N THR A 32 -2.87 -38.65 -6.88
CA THR A 32 -4.06 -37.81 -6.99
C THR A 32 -4.74 -38.14 -8.32
N PRO A 33 -6.02 -38.54 -8.32
CA PRO A 33 -6.76 -38.72 -9.57
C PRO A 33 -6.72 -37.39 -10.36
N PRO A 34 -6.73 -37.44 -11.70
CA PRO A 34 -6.79 -36.23 -12.50
C PRO A 34 -8.01 -35.41 -12.05
N PRO A 35 -7.89 -34.07 -11.99
CA PRO A 35 -9.00 -33.23 -11.55
C PRO A 35 -10.20 -33.56 -12.44
N GLN A 36 -11.25 -34.11 -11.81
CA GLN A 36 -12.54 -34.22 -12.47
C GLN A 36 -12.93 -32.80 -12.88
N SER A 37 -13.24 -32.64 -14.16
CA SER A 37 -13.75 -31.40 -14.72
C SER A 37 -14.85 -30.85 -13.81
N ALA A 38 -14.54 -29.77 -13.11
CA ALA A 38 -15.50 -29.00 -12.34
C ALA A 38 -16.41 -28.29 -13.35
N VAL A 39 -17.45 -28.99 -13.75
CA VAL A 39 -18.63 -28.40 -14.36
C VAL A 39 -19.44 -27.81 -13.20
N ASP A 40 -19.66 -26.50 -13.27
CA ASP A 40 -20.59 -25.70 -12.47
C ASP A 40 -20.40 -25.68 -10.95
N ALA A 41 -19.31 -25.08 -10.48
CA ALA A 41 -19.31 -24.41 -9.18
C ALA A 41 -19.69 -22.93 -9.39
N PRO A 42 -20.76 -22.39 -8.75
CA PRO A 42 -21.05 -20.98 -8.84
C PRO A 42 -19.87 -20.19 -8.26
N THR A 43 -19.30 -19.33 -9.09
CA THR A 43 -18.30 -18.33 -8.68
C THR A 43 -18.84 -17.59 -7.45
N PRO A 44 -18.08 -17.49 -6.35
CA PRO A 44 -18.52 -16.71 -5.20
C PRO A 44 -18.82 -15.28 -5.68
N PRO A 45 -19.97 -14.70 -5.30
CA PRO A 45 -20.37 -13.40 -5.82
C PRO A 45 -19.29 -12.36 -5.47
N GLU A 46 -18.79 -11.66 -6.48
CA GLU A 46 -17.89 -10.51 -6.31
C GLU A 46 -18.53 -9.54 -5.32
N ARG A 47 -18.00 -9.48 -4.09
CA ARG A 47 -18.47 -8.52 -3.08
C ARG A 47 -18.03 -7.13 -3.54
N ARG A 48 -19.00 -6.32 -3.97
CA ARG A 48 -18.78 -4.91 -4.30
C ARG A 48 -18.91 -4.07 -3.03
N TYR A 49 -18.16 -2.99 -2.91
CA TYR A 49 -18.20 -2.09 -1.76
C TYR A 49 -18.50 -0.65 -2.23
N CYS A 50 -19.19 0.11 -1.38
CA CYS A 50 -19.51 1.51 -1.65
C CYS A 50 -18.23 2.33 -1.65
N ARG A 51 -17.91 3.01 -2.76
CA ARG A 51 -16.75 3.90 -2.88
C ARG A 51 -16.77 5.12 -1.96
N TYR A 52 -17.91 5.39 -1.32
CA TYR A 52 -18.09 6.55 -0.43
C TYR A 52 -18.01 6.17 1.05
N CYS A 53 -18.54 5.02 1.47
CA CYS A 53 -18.59 4.64 2.89
C CYS A 53 -18.09 3.22 3.20
N GLY A 54 -17.59 2.47 2.22
CA GLY A 54 -17.08 1.10 2.40
C GLY A 54 -18.15 0.02 2.62
N GLY A 55 -19.43 0.38 2.72
CA GLY A 55 -20.52 -0.56 2.95
C GLY A 55 -20.66 -1.62 1.85
N THR A 56 -20.92 -2.89 2.22
CA THR A 56 -21.10 -3.98 1.27
C THR A 56 -22.33 -3.74 0.37
N LEU A 57 -22.14 -3.87 -0.94
CA LEU A 57 -23.14 -3.65 -1.95
C LEU A 57 -23.71 -4.98 -2.45
N GLN A 58 -25.02 -5.02 -2.62
CA GLN A 58 -25.67 -6.10 -3.34
C GLN A 58 -25.42 -5.96 -4.86
N ASN A 59 -25.44 -7.09 -5.57
CA ASN A 59 -25.40 -7.09 -7.03
C ASN A 59 -26.54 -6.21 -7.59
N LYS A 60 -26.18 -5.28 -8.49
CA LYS A 60 -27.07 -4.30 -9.15
C LYS A 60 -27.69 -3.20 -8.26
N ALA A 61 -27.15 -2.92 -7.08
CA ALA A 61 -27.61 -1.79 -6.26
C ALA A 61 -27.39 -0.43 -6.96
N ARG A 62 -28.43 0.42 -7.04
CA ARG A 62 -28.38 1.79 -7.60
C ARG A 62 -27.99 2.87 -6.59
N PHE A 63 -28.10 2.58 -5.29
CA PHE A 63 -27.74 3.47 -4.17
C PHE A 63 -27.23 2.64 -2.99
N CYS A 64 -26.33 3.21 -2.19
CA CYS A 64 -25.80 2.59 -0.98
C CYS A 64 -26.82 2.70 0.15
N ARG A 65 -27.21 1.57 0.75
CA ARG A 65 -28.20 1.55 1.84
C ARG A 65 -27.69 2.08 3.18
N LEU A 66 -26.36 2.23 3.33
CA LEU A 66 -25.75 2.73 4.57
C LEU A 66 -25.62 4.25 4.56
N CYS A 67 -25.15 4.85 3.45
CA CYS A 67 -24.91 6.29 3.37
C CYS A 67 -25.77 7.03 2.34
N GLY A 68 -26.62 6.33 1.58
CA GLY A 68 -27.46 6.92 0.53
C GLY A 68 -26.76 7.24 -0.79
N ALA A 69 -25.44 7.05 -0.90
CA ALA A 69 -24.69 7.45 -2.09
C ALA A 69 -25.12 6.67 -3.36
N PRO A 70 -25.34 7.33 -4.51
CA PRO A 70 -25.70 6.65 -5.76
C PRO A 70 -24.56 5.75 -6.26
N LEU A 71 -24.92 4.54 -6.67
CA LEU A 71 -24.04 3.49 -7.17
C LEU A 71 -24.40 3.26 -8.64
N GLY A 72 -23.64 3.88 -9.54
CA GLY A 72 -23.88 3.84 -10.99
C GLY A 72 -24.19 5.20 -11.61
N ALA A 73 -24.40 6.24 -10.81
CA ALA A 73 -24.21 7.60 -11.29
C ALA A 73 -22.71 7.87 -11.24
N VAL A 74 -22.02 7.62 -12.36
CA VAL A 74 -20.81 8.39 -12.67
C VAL A 74 -21.25 9.84 -12.52
N SER A 75 -20.70 10.59 -11.56
CA SER A 75 -21.06 12.01 -11.44
C SER A 75 -20.85 12.66 -12.81
N ALA A 76 -21.67 13.64 -13.21
CA ALA A 76 -21.50 14.28 -14.52
C ALA A 76 -20.04 14.74 -14.77
N ARG A 77 -19.33 15.09 -13.68
CA ARG A 77 -17.89 15.35 -13.65
C ARG A 77 -17.02 14.14 -13.98
N ALA A 78 -17.30 12.96 -13.43
CA ALA A 78 -16.54 11.75 -13.74
C ALA A 78 -16.76 11.28 -15.19
N SER A 79 -17.96 11.42 -15.76
CA SER A 79 -18.21 11.05 -17.17
C SER A 79 -17.58 12.06 -18.14
N GLN A 80 -17.54 13.35 -17.77
CA GLN A 80 -16.79 14.36 -18.52
C GLN A 80 -15.28 14.11 -18.44
N TYR A 81 -14.78 13.67 -17.29
CA TYR A 81 -13.36 13.34 -17.12
C TYR A 81 -12.96 12.15 -18.00
N ASP A 82 -13.75 11.07 -18.01
CA ASP A 82 -13.48 9.91 -18.87
C ASP A 82 -13.50 10.29 -20.36
N SER A 83 -14.47 11.12 -20.78
CA SER A 83 -14.52 11.64 -22.16
C SER A 83 -13.33 12.53 -22.50
N PHE A 84 -12.86 13.34 -21.55
CA PHE A 84 -11.69 14.20 -21.72
C PHE A 84 -10.40 13.36 -21.83
N LEU A 85 -10.25 12.32 -21.00
CA LEU A 85 -9.11 11.41 -21.08
C LEU A 85 -9.06 10.68 -22.43
N ALA A 86 -10.21 10.21 -22.95
CA ALA A 86 -10.28 9.57 -24.26
C ALA A 86 -9.90 10.53 -25.41
N GLN A 87 -10.31 11.80 -25.32
CA GLN A 87 -9.91 12.83 -26.28
C GLN A 87 -8.40 13.11 -26.19
N LEU A 88 -7.85 13.26 -24.98
CA LEU A 88 -6.43 13.44 -24.76
C LEU A 88 -5.61 12.27 -25.32
N GLU A 89 -6.05 11.03 -25.09
CA GLU A 89 -5.39 9.84 -25.61
C GLU A 89 -5.33 9.85 -27.14
N THR A 90 -6.42 10.28 -27.79
CA THR A 90 -6.46 10.44 -29.25
C THR A 90 -5.43 11.46 -29.74
N VAL A 91 -5.34 12.63 -29.09
CA VAL A 91 -4.37 13.68 -29.43
C VAL A 91 -2.93 13.21 -29.20
N VAL A 92 -2.66 12.56 -28.07
CA VAL A 92 -1.33 12.03 -27.76
C VAL A 92 -0.91 10.98 -28.78
N ASN A 93 -1.80 10.08 -29.18
CA ASN A 93 -1.48 9.06 -30.18
C ASN A 93 -1.16 9.66 -31.56
N GLN A 94 -1.73 10.81 -31.93
CA GLN A 94 -1.36 11.53 -33.15
C GLN A 94 0.08 12.09 -33.09
N LEU A 95 0.59 12.43 -31.90
CA LEU A 95 1.97 12.86 -31.73
C LEU A 95 2.98 11.75 -32.02
N ALA A 96 2.61 10.48 -31.91
CA ALA A 96 3.51 9.36 -32.21
C ALA A 96 4.07 9.41 -33.65
N ILE A 97 3.31 9.99 -34.57
CA ILE A 97 3.70 10.12 -35.98
C ILE A 97 4.51 11.41 -36.21
N ALA A 98 4.21 12.48 -35.47
CA ALA A 98 4.77 13.80 -35.69
C ALA A 98 6.06 14.10 -34.88
N ASP A 99 6.12 13.64 -33.63
CA ASP A 99 7.27 13.84 -32.72
C ASP A 99 7.31 12.74 -31.65
N GLN A 100 8.22 11.78 -31.85
CA GLN A 100 8.40 10.63 -30.95
C GLN A 100 8.85 11.03 -29.53
N SER A 101 9.60 12.13 -29.38
CA SER A 101 10.08 12.62 -28.09
C SER A 101 8.95 13.26 -27.30
N ALA A 102 8.15 14.12 -27.95
CA ALA A 102 6.96 14.71 -27.37
C ALA A 102 5.91 13.64 -27.01
N TYR A 103 5.70 12.64 -27.89
CA TYR A 103 4.85 11.49 -27.62
C TYR A 103 5.27 10.78 -26.33
N THR A 104 6.54 10.39 -26.21
CA THR A 104 7.04 9.66 -25.04
C THR A 104 6.86 10.45 -23.74
N ARG A 105 7.10 11.76 -23.75
CA ARG A 105 6.90 12.63 -22.57
C ARG A 105 5.42 12.73 -22.19
N THR A 106 4.56 12.96 -23.19
CA THR A 106 3.13 13.21 -22.96
C THR A 106 2.37 11.94 -22.60
N GLN A 107 2.75 10.80 -23.20
CA GLN A 107 2.20 9.49 -22.88
C GLN A 107 2.45 9.14 -21.40
N ARG A 108 3.60 9.50 -20.83
CA ARG A 108 3.85 9.33 -19.38
C ARG A 108 2.84 10.11 -18.54
N LEU A 109 2.60 11.38 -18.88
CA LEU A 109 1.61 12.22 -18.18
C LEU A 109 0.19 11.66 -18.33
N LEU A 110 -0.18 11.19 -19.51
CA LEU A 110 -1.48 10.58 -19.76
C LEU A 110 -1.69 9.32 -18.92
N VAL A 111 -0.69 8.45 -18.80
CA VAL A 111 -0.75 7.27 -17.92
C VAL A 111 -1.02 7.67 -16.46
N HIS A 112 -0.43 8.78 -15.99
CA HIS A 112 -0.72 9.33 -14.65
C HIS A 112 -2.15 9.86 -14.50
N LEU A 113 -2.72 10.44 -15.56
CA LEU A 113 -4.09 10.93 -15.56
C LEU A 113 -5.14 9.80 -15.66
N ILE A 114 -4.83 8.74 -16.42
CA ILE A 114 -5.69 7.56 -16.57
C ILE A 114 -5.68 6.69 -15.30
N ASN A 115 -4.52 6.61 -14.63
CA ASN A 115 -4.37 5.91 -13.36
C ASN A 115 -4.06 6.91 -12.25
N PRO A 116 -5.03 7.80 -11.91
CA PRO A 116 -4.80 8.81 -10.90
C PRO A 116 -4.56 8.11 -9.58
N ARG A 117 -3.36 8.32 -9.02
CA ARG A 117 -3.00 7.82 -7.70
C ARG A 117 -3.32 8.91 -6.70
N VAL A 118 -4.02 8.57 -5.63
CA VAL A 118 -4.25 9.48 -4.50
C VAL A 118 -3.34 9.05 -3.36
N THR A 119 -2.43 9.93 -2.98
CA THR A 119 -1.46 9.70 -1.91
C THR A 119 -1.93 10.39 -0.64
N ILE A 120 -2.26 9.58 0.37
CA ILE A 120 -2.58 10.04 1.72
C ILE A 120 -1.33 9.86 2.59
N VAL A 121 -0.76 10.95 3.08
CA VAL A 121 0.44 10.91 3.91
C VAL A 121 0.07 11.14 5.37
N PHE A 122 0.47 10.21 6.23
CA PHE A 122 0.31 10.29 7.68
C PHE A 122 1.58 10.92 8.26
N ALA A 123 1.46 12.16 8.72
CA ALA A 123 2.57 12.96 9.21
C ALA A 123 2.28 13.52 10.61
N GLY A 124 3.30 14.05 11.27
CA GLY A 124 3.22 14.60 12.62
C GLY A 124 4.46 14.25 13.46
N HIS A 125 4.52 14.81 14.65
CA HIS A 125 5.66 14.64 15.57
C HIS A 125 6.10 13.18 15.74
N PHE A 126 7.37 12.97 16.05
CA PHE A 126 7.88 11.67 16.46
C PHE A 126 7.07 11.11 17.65
N LYS A 127 6.79 9.80 17.64
CA LYS A 127 5.91 9.15 18.62
C LYS A 127 4.49 9.71 18.75
N ALA A 128 4.00 10.52 17.81
CA ALA A 128 2.58 10.92 17.76
C ALA A 128 1.61 9.75 17.48
N GLY A 129 2.12 8.54 17.20
CA GLY A 129 1.31 7.34 17.00
C GLY A 129 0.83 7.11 15.56
N LYS A 130 1.52 7.68 14.54
CA LYS A 130 1.19 7.53 13.11
C LYS A 130 1.06 6.07 12.68
N SER A 131 2.10 5.26 12.88
CA SER A 131 2.12 3.83 12.56
C SER A 131 1.05 3.06 13.34
N SER A 132 0.73 3.49 14.57
CA SER A 132 -0.35 2.90 15.37
C SER A 132 -1.74 3.22 14.79
N VAL A 133 -1.99 4.45 14.30
CA VAL A 133 -3.22 4.79 13.55
C VAL A 133 -3.33 3.84 12.36
N LEU A 134 -2.25 3.75 11.57
CA LEU A 134 -2.25 2.95 10.35
C LEU A 134 -2.50 1.47 10.62
N ASN A 135 -1.83 0.87 11.60
CA ASN A 135 -2.10 -0.52 11.99
C ASN A 135 -3.56 -0.73 12.45
N THR A 136 -4.13 0.25 13.15
CA THR A 136 -5.54 0.23 13.56
C THR A 136 -6.47 0.30 12.36
N LEU A 137 -6.21 1.21 11.42
CA LEU A 137 -6.98 1.34 10.17
C LEU A 137 -6.85 0.10 9.28
N LEU A 138 -5.71 -0.57 9.29
CA LEU A 138 -5.45 -1.80 8.56
C LEU A 138 -6.04 -3.04 9.24
N GLU A 139 -6.42 -2.94 10.52
CA GLU A 139 -6.76 -4.08 11.40
C GLU A 139 -5.64 -5.13 11.46
N ARG A 140 -4.39 -4.72 11.23
CA ARG A 140 -3.22 -5.60 11.13
C ARG A 140 -2.00 -4.89 11.72
N PRO A 141 -1.22 -5.54 12.61
CA PRO A 141 0.06 -5.00 13.05
C PRO A 141 1.10 -5.27 11.96
N ILE A 142 1.30 -4.33 11.04
CA ILE A 142 2.28 -4.45 9.94
C ILE A 142 3.44 -3.47 10.13
N LEU A 143 3.13 -2.24 10.51
CA LEU A 143 4.12 -1.20 10.73
C LEU A 143 4.68 -1.32 12.16
N PRO A 144 6.00 -1.13 12.35
CA PRO A 144 6.58 -1.13 13.69
C PRO A 144 6.09 0.08 14.49
N THR A 145 5.78 -0.14 15.77
CA THR A 145 5.26 0.88 16.69
C THR A 145 6.15 1.13 17.92
N ASP A 146 7.23 0.37 18.09
CA ASP A 146 8.06 0.38 19.30
C ASP A 146 9.04 1.57 19.39
N ASP A 147 9.61 1.75 20.59
CA ASP A 147 10.37 2.91 21.06
C ASP A 147 11.76 3.14 20.46
N LEU A 148 12.26 2.22 19.63
CA LEU A 148 13.41 2.51 18.77
C LEU A 148 13.09 3.76 17.93
N PRO A 149 14.06 4.53 17.42
CA PRO A 149 13.79 5.58 16.43
C PRO A 149 13.30 4.93 15.13
N ALA A 150 12.05 4.46 15.20
CA ALA A 150 11.30 3.88 14.14
C ALA A 150 11.06 4.98 13.14
N THR A 151 11.16 4.61 11.87
CA THR A 151 10.94 5.46 10.71
C THR A 151 12.11 6.41 10.42
N GLY A 152 13.26 5.83 10.08
CA GLY A 152 14.25 6.52 9.24
C GLY A 152 13.88 6.57 7.77
N VAL A 153 12.95 5.70 7.37
CA VAL A 153 12.53 5.36 6.01
C VAL A 153 11.01 5.35 5.96
N ARG A 154 10.41 5.96 4.94
CA ARG A 154 8.95 6.00 4.76
C ARG A 154 8.42 4.64 4.28
N CYS A 155 7.24 4.26 4.76
CA CYS A 155 6.52 3.08 4.27
C CYS A 155 5.38 3.52 3.35
N VAL A 156 5.25 2.88 2.20
CA VAL A 156 4.20 3.14 1.20
C VAL A 156 3.32 1.90 1.11
N LEU A 157 2.06 2.04 1.48
CA LEU A 157 1.10 0.95 1.59
C LEU A 157 0.04 1.04 0.52
N ARG A 158 -0.31 -0.11 -0.08
CA ARG A 158 -1.36 -0.26 -1.08
C ARG A 158 -2.05 -1.61 -0.99
N SER A 159 -3.28 -1.69 -1.48
CA SER A 159 -3.97 -2.95 -1.68
C SER A 159 -3.42 -3.73 -2.89
N GLY A 160 -3.44 -5.06 -2.81
CA GLY A 160 -3.10 -5.96 -3.90
C GLY A 160 -3.67 -7.36 -3.74
N SER A 161 -3.32 -8.27 -4.64
CA SER A 161 -3.81 -9.66 -4.64
C SER A 161 -3.15 -10.56 -3.59
N SER A 162 -1.95 -10.20 -3.13
CA SER A 162 -1.18 -10.93 -2.13
C SER A 162 -0.33 -9.97 -1.30
N ASP A 163 -0.02 -10.38 -0.07
CA ASP A 163 0.94 -9.66 0.76
C ASP A 163 2.35 -9.72 0.13
N ALA A 164 3.00 -8.56 0.00
CA ALA A 164 4.37 -8.46 -0.48
C ALA A 164 5.04 -7.21 0.09
N VAL A 165 6.31 -7.33 0.49
CA VAL A 165 7.09 -6.20 0.98
C VAL A 165 8.42 -6.12 0.26
N VAL A 166 8.75 -4.91 -0.19
CA VAL A 166 9.97 -4.64 -0.93
C VAL A 166 10.60 -3.36 -0.41
N ALA A 167 11.81 -3.45 0.11
CA ALA A 167 12.64 -2.28 0.40
C ALA A 167 13.32 -1.81 -0.90
N ARG A 168 13.22 -0.51 -1.20
CA ARG A 168 13.72 0.10 -2.44
C ARG A 168 14.66 1.25 -2.12
N GLY A 169 15.78 1.29 -2.81
CA GLY A 169 16.73 2.40 -2.85
C GLY A 169 17.11 2.73 -4.30
N THR A 170 17.85 3.82 -4.50
CA THR A 170 18.25 4.34 -5.83
C THR A 170 18.71 3.24 -6.80
N ASN A 171 19.52 2.28 -6.34
CA ASN A 171 20.04 1.17 -7.15
C ASN A 171 19.91 -0.19 -6.45
N THR A 172 19.02 -0.32 -5.47
CA THR A 172 18.88 -1.55 -4.68
C THR A 172 17.42 -1.91 -4.44
N GLN A 173 17.15 -3.20 -4.46
CA GLN A 173 15.83 -3.73 -4.12
C GLN A 173 16.00 -5.02 -3.33
N ARG A 174 15.29 -5.11 -2.19
CA ARG A 174 15.32 -6.29 -1.32
C ARG A 174 13.90 -6.74 -1.00
N ILE A 175 13.61 -8.02 -1.21
CA ILE A 175 12.37 -8.64 -0.73
C ILE A 175 12.47 -8.79 0.79
N VAL A 176 11.43 -8.35 1.49
CA VAL A 176 11.33 -8.42 2.95
C VAL A 176 10.13 -9.31 3.30
N PRO A 177 10.24 -10.20 4.29
CA PRO A 177 9.07 -10.90 4.81
C PRO A 177 7.99 -9.90 5.26
N CYS A 178 6.73 -10.16 4.94
CA CYS A 178 5.60 -9.33 5.38
C CYS A 178 5.29 -9.59 6.87
N LYS A 179 6.22 -9.19 7.74
CA LYS A 179 6.15 -9.30 9.19
C LYS A 179 6.73 -8.03 9.81
N THR A 180 6.11 -7.56 10.88
CA THR A 180 6.49 -6.31 11.57
C THR A 180 7.96 -6.31 11.96
N GLU A 181 8.48 -7.41 12.49
CA GLU A 181 9.86 -7.51 12.96
C GLU A 181 10.85 -7.43 11.79
N ALA A 182 10.47 -8.00 10.64
CA ALA A 182 11.30 -7.94 9.43
C ALA A 182 11.30 -6.54 8.82
N ILE A 183 10.15 -5.85 8.85
CA ILE A 183 10.03 -4.46 8.40
C ILE A 183 10.82 -3.53 9.34
N ALA A 184 10.70 -3.72 10.66
CA ALA A 184 11.43 -2.97 11.69
C ALA A 184 12.93 -2.94 11.42
N LYS A 185 13.51 -4.10 11.07
CA LYS A 185 14.94 -4.24 10.74
C LYS A 185 15.40 -3.45 9.53
N VAL A 186 14.49 -3.02 8.66
CA VAL A 186 14.81 -2.27 7.44
C VAL A 186 14.48 -0.77 7.57
N VAL A 187 13.57 -0.40 8.48
CA VAL A 187 13.16 1.01 8.67
C VAL A 187 13.81 1.68 9.87
N SER A 188 14.38 0.92 10.81
CA SER A 188 15.13 1.44 11.95
C SER A 188 16.48 1.98 11.50
N ARG A 189 16.85 3.22 11.85
CA ARG A 189 18.20 3.75 11.54
C ARG A 189 19.29 3.18 12.43
N LEU A 190 18.91 2.64 13.59
CA LEU A 190 19.85 2.08 14.55
C LEU A 190 19.87 0.57 14.42
N SER A 191 21.07 -0.01 14.52
CA SER A 191 21.24 -1.44 14.76
C SER A 191 20.72 -1.83 16.15
N GLU A 192 20.63 -3.14 16.43
CA GLU A 192 20.23 -3.65 17.75
C GLU A 192 21.15 -3.13 18.88
N ASP A 193 22.39 -2.75 18.56
CA ASP A 193 23.38 -2.19 19.49
C ASP A 193 23.37 -0.65 19.57
N GLY A 194 22.43 0.02 18.89
CA GLY A 194 22.30 1.48 18.91
C GLY A 194 23.29 2.24 18.03
N ALA A 195 24.07 1.54 17.20
CA ALA A 195 24.97 2.15 16.21
C ALA A 195 24.21 2.54 14.93
N ASP A 196 24.72 3.55 14.22
CA ASP A 196 24.17 3.94 12.92
C ASP A 196 24.24 2.77 11.93
N ASN A 197 23.08 2.42 11.36
CA ASN A 197 22.99 1.35 10.38
C ASN A 197 23.26 1.90 8.97
N GLU A 198 24.53 1.93 8.59
CA GLU A 198 24.99 2.43 7.27
C GLU A 198 24.30 1.71 6.09
N ALA A 199 23.96 0.42 6.25
CA ALA A 199 23.28 -0.36 5.22
C ALA A 199 21.84 0.13 4.93
N ILE A 200 21.23 0.87 5.87
CA ILE A 200 19.87 1.41 5.75
C ILE A 200 19.87 2.80 5.11
N GLN A 201 21.01 3.51 5.11
CA GLN A 201 21.12 4.82 4.45
C GLN A 201 20.88 4.75 2.93
N VAL A 202 20.95 3.56 2.34
CA VAL A 202 20.73 3.32 0.90
C VAL A 202 19.27 3.02 0.55
N ILE A 203 18.38 2.85 1.54
CA ILE A 203 16.96 2.57 1.31
C ILE A 203 16.15 3.88 1.33
N ASP A 204 15.45 4.15 0.24
CA ASP A 204 14.60 5.34 0.08
C ASP A 204 13.22 5.13 0.72
N PHE A 205 12.61 3.96 0.50
CA PHE A 205 11.29 3.61 1.04
C PHE A 205 11.02 2.10 1.05
N VAL A 206 10.02 1.70 1.83
CA VAL A 206 9.48 0.33 1.84
C VAL A 206 8.11 0.30 1.16
N ASP A 207 7.98 -0.47 0.08
CA ASP A 207 6.75 -0.70 -0.68
C ASP A 207 6.04 -1.95 -0.11
N ILE A 208 4.87 -1.72 0.48
CA ILE A 208 4.06 -2.71 1.19
C ILE A 208 2.76 -2.90 0.43
N THR A 209 2.59 -4.07 -0.17
CA THR A 209 1.34 -4.50 -0.80
C THR A 209 0.64 -5.46 0.14
N LEU A 210 -0.64 -5.23 0.41
CA LEU A 210 -1.42 -6.03 1.35
C LEU A 210 -2.67 -6.61 0.67
N ALA A 211 -2.90 -7.90 0.86
CA ALA A 211 -4.17 -8.54 0.54
C ALA A 211 -5.26 -8.10 1.53
N ASN A 212 -6.47 -7.87 1.02
CA ASN A 212 -7.66 -7.50 1.80
C ASN A 212 -7.49 -6.25 2.68
N ALA A 213 -6.56 -5.37 2.37
CA ALA A 213 -6.42 -4.12 3.11
C ALA A 213 -7.59 -3.17 2.78
N PRO A 214 -8.06 -2.37 3.76
CA PRO A 214 -9.12 -1.38 3.56
C PRO A 214 -8.62 -0.12 2.82
N ILE A 215 -7.58 -0.26 2.00
CA ILE A 215 -7.05 0.80 1.14
C ILE A 215 -7.78 0.70 -0.21
N PRO A 216 -8.48 1.74 -0.67
CA PRO A 216 -9.15 1.70 -1.97
C PRO A 216 -8.16 1.49 -3.14
N PRO A 217 -8.62 0.97 -4.29
CA PRO A 217 -7.80 0.91 -5.49
C PRO A 217 -7.25 2.30 -5.86
N ASN A 218 -5.99 2.34 -6.33
CA ASN A 218 -5.27 3.56 -6.68
C ASN A 218 -5.05 4.57 -5.53
N VAL A 219 -5.34 4.20 -4.28
CA VAL A 219 -4.98 4.97 -3.10
C VAL A 219 -3.72 4.38 -2.47
N TYR A 220 -2.82 5.27 -2.05
CA TYR A 220 -1.57 4.94 -1.37
C TYR A 220 -1.58 5.61 0.00
N TRP A 221 -1.31 4.83 1.04
CA TRP A 221 -1.07 5.39 2.38
C TRP A 221 0.42 5.45 2.62
N VAL A 222 0.91 6.57 3.13
CA VAL A 222 2.33 6.76 3.40
C VAL A 222 2.51 7.02 4.89
N ASP A 223 3.24 6.14 5.56
CA ASP A 223 3.74 6.38 6.91
C ASP A 223 5.08 7.10 6.80
N THR A 224 5.19 8.31 7.34
CA THR A 224 6.44 9.06 7.32
C THR A 224 7.26 8.83 8.58
N PRO A 225 8.60 8.94 8.48
CA PRO A 225 9.44 9.40 9.57
C PRO A 225 8.75 10.45 10.42
N GLY A 226 8.76 10.26 11.75
CA GLY A 226 8.38 11.35 12.64
C GLY A 226 9.33 12.53 12.49
N MET A 227 8.79 13.75 12.52
CA MET A 227 9.62 14.95 12.66
C MET A 227 10.33 14.86 14.01
N ASN A 228 11.66 14.81 13.99
CA ASN A 228 12.56 14.59 15.13
C ASN A 228 13.50 15.79 15.31
N ASP A 229 14.20 15.86 16.45
CA ASP A 229 15.08 16.98 16.80
C ASP A 229 16.35 17.12 15.93
N THR A 230 16.60 16.19 14.99
CA THR A 230 17.65 16.36 13.98
C THR A 230 17.10 16.99 12.71
N GLU A 231 17.87 17.94 12.17
CA GLU A 231 17.50 18.70 10.97
C GLU A 231 17.22 17.76 9.78
N ASP A 232 18.07 16.76 9.56
CA ASP A 232 17.91 15.76 8.50
C ASP A 232 16.61 14.96 8.57
N MET A 233 16.14 14.63 9.78
CA MET A 233 14.89 13.89 9.97
C MET A 233 13.69 14.79 9.66
N THR A 234 13.76 16.05 10.11
CA THR A 234 12.71 17.05 9.83
C THR A 234 12.60 17.34 8.34
N VAL A 235 13.73 17.49 7.63
CA VAL A 235 13.75 17.67 6.17
C VAL A 235 13.09 16.48 5.47
N ARG A 236 13.50 15.24 5.77
CA ARG A 236 12.93 14.04 5.12
C ARG A 236 11.44 13.85 5.43
N ALA A 237 11.02 14.12 6.66
CA ALA A 237 9.62 14.04 7.06
C ALA A 237 8.75 15.09 6.34
N THR A 238 9.25 16.33 6.24
CA THR A 238 8.56 17.41 5.52
C THR A 238 8.52 17.17 4.00
N GLU A 239 9.60 16.67 3.40
CA GLU A 239 9.63 16.27 1.98
C GLU A 239 8.63 15.15 1.70
N ALA A 240 8.57 14.13 2.54
CA ALA A 240 7.58 13.05 2.41
C ALA A 240 6.15 13.60 2.54
N ALA A 241 5.89 14.47 3.53
CA ALA A 241 4.60 15.12 3.72
C ALA A 241 4.18 15.99 2.51
N ARG A 242 5.13 16.64 1.83
CA ARG A 242 4.87 17.43 0.61
C ARG A 242 4.42 16.61 -0.59
N THR A 243 4.64 15.30 -0.59
CA THR A 243 4.15 14.39 -1.64
C THR A 243 2.66 14.08 -1.52
N ALA A 244 2.00 14.49 -0.43
CA ALA A 244 0.60 14.16 -0.20
C ALA A 244 -0.34 14.93 -1.15
N ASP A 245 -1.34 14.22 -1.67
CA ASP A 245 -2.58 14.82 -2.17
C ASP A 245 -3.51 15.16 -1.00
N VAL A 246 -3.47 14.32 0.05
CA VAL A 246 -4.16 14.54 1.32
C VAL A 246 -3.18 14.29 2.47
N LEU A 247 -2.95 15.32 3.27
CA LEU A 247 -2.13 15.25 4.48
C LEU A 247 -3.01 14.88 5.67
N PHE A 248 -2.72 13.76 6.32
CA PHE A 248 -3.36 13.33 7.56
C PHE A 248 -2.40 13.59 8.73
N TRP A 249 -2.59 14.70 9.41
CA TRP A 249 -1.73 15.15 10.50
C TRP A 249 -2.17 14.55 11.84
N VAL A 250 -1.34 13.66 12.37
CA VAL A 250 -1.58 12.98 13.65
C VAL A 250 -1.04 13.84 14.79
N LEU A 251 -1.95 14.26 15.67
CA LEU A 251 -1.67 15.01 16.88
C LEU A 251 -1.70 14.08 18.10
N TYR A 252 -0.84 14.34 19.07
CA TYR A 252 -0.91 13.69 20.37
C TYR A 252 -1.45 14.68 21.40
N SER A 253 -2.54 14.35 22.10
CA SER A 253 -3.27 15.28 22.97
C SER A 253 -2.43 15.91 24.10
N LYS A 254 -1.34 15.26 24.50
CA LYS A 254 -0.44 15.74 25.57
C LYS A 254 0.78 16.52 25.05
N GLN A 255 0.85 16.77 23.75
CA GLN A 255 1.96 17.44 23.13
C GLN A 255 1.48 18.66 22.34
N PHE A 256 2.13 19.80 22.59
CA PHE A 256 1.93 21.01 21.80
C PHE A 256 2.65 20.91 20.45
N LEU A 257 2.07 21.56 19.44
CA LEU A 257 2.72 21.73 18.15
C LEU A 257 3.96 22.61 18.29
N SER A 258 5.10 22.13 17.80
CA SER A 258 6.33 22.92 17.74
C SER A 258 6.20 24.08 16.74
N MET A 259 7.10 25.06 16.83
CA MET A 259 7.16 26.16 15.84
C MET A 259 7.47 25.65 14.43
N SER A 260 8.28 24.59 14.29
CA SER A 260 8.58 23.99 12.99
C SER A 260 7.35 23.30 12.39
N GLU A 261 6.56 22.60 13.20
CA GLU A 261 5.31 21.98 12.77
C GLU A 261 4.26 23.03 12.37
N GLN A 262 4.10 24.08 13.17
CA GLN A 262 3.19 25.18 12.87
C GLN A 262 3.57 25.90 11.57
N THR A 263 4.87 26.15 11.36
CA THR A 263 5.40 26.77 10.14
C THR A 263 5.12 25.88 8.94
N PHE A 264 5.48 24.60 9.03
CA PHE A 264 5.22 23.62 7.97
C PHE A 264 3.73 23.55 7.59
N LEU A 265 2.85 23.39 8.59
CA LEU A 265 1.40 23.31 8.37
C LEU A 265 0.85 24.59 7.74
N SER A 266 1.29 25.76 8.22
CA SER A 266 0.85 27.05 7.70
C SER A 266 1.26 27.22 6.23
N THR A 267 2.51 26.89 5.89
CA THR A 267 3.00 26.91 4.51
C THR A 267 2.26 25.92 3.63
N TYR A 268 2.10 24.66 4.09
CA TYR A 268 1.41 23.62 3.33
C TYR A 268 -0.04 24.00 3.04
N ILE A 269 -0.77 24.50 4.03
CA ILE A 269 -2.17 24.94 3.89
C ILE A 269 -2.28 26.14 2.94
N ALA A 270 -1.35 27.10 3.02
CA ALA A 270 -1.33 28.24 2.10
C ALA A 270 -1.09 27.82 0.64
N GLU A 271 -0.23 26.82 0.40
CA GLU A 271 0.10 26.32 -0.93
C GLU A 271 -0.99 25.40 -1.52
N ARG A 272 -1.61 24.55 -0.70
CA ARG A 272 -2.49 23.45 -1.15
C ARG A 272 -3.98 23.66 -0.83
N GLY A 273 -4.30 24.65 0.00
CA GLY A 273 -5.65 24.94 0.47
C GLY A 273 -6.11 24.04 1.62
N ASN A 274 -7.10 24.51 2.38
CA ASN A 274 -7.51 23.89 3.64
C ASN A 274 -8.07 22.47 3.50
N THR A 275 -8.61 22.10 2.33
CA THR A 275 -9.18 20.77 2.08
C THR A 275 -8.12 19.68 1.91
N SER A 276 -6.85 20.06 1.83
CA SER A 276 -5.73 19.13 1.69
C SER A 276 -5.20 18.58 3.01
N VAL A 277 -5.67 19.07 4.18
CA VAL A 277 -5.17 18.66 5.49
C VAL A 277 -6.30 18.20 6.41
N PHE A 278 -6.11 17.06 7.06
CA PHE A 278 -6.99 16.50 8.08
C PHE A 278 -6.21 16.32 9.38
N PHE A 279 -6.77 16.75 10.51
CA PHE A 279 -6.15 16.57 11.82
C PHE A 279 -6.79 15.41 12.57
N HIS A 280 -5.96 14.53 13.14
CA HIS A 280 -6.42 13.43 13.99
C HIS A 280 -5.72 13.49 15.34
N CYS A 281 -6.47 13.85 16.38
CA CYS A 281 -5.96 13.91 17.74
C CYS A 281 -6.08 12.56 18.45
N GLN A 282 -4.96 11.88 18.65
CA GLN A 282 -4.87 10.67 19.43
C GLN A 282 -4.97 10.93 20.93
N ARG A 283 -5.52 9.93 21.65
CA ARG A 283 -5.52 9.82 23.11
C ARG A 283 -6.28 10.96 23.80
N PHE A 284 -7.43 11.34 23.23
CA PHE A 284 -8.32 12.35 23.82
C PHE A 284 -9.05 11.85 25.08
N LEU A 285 -9.16 10.53 25.29
CA LEU A 285 -9.88 9.93 26.42
C LEU A 285 -8.96 9.12 27.34
N LYS A 286 -8.47 9.79 28.39
CA LYS A 286 -8.47 9.25 29.75
C LYS A 286 -9.18 10.30 30.63
N SER A 287 -10.49 10.46 30.46
CA SER A 287 -11.30 10.99 31.56
C SER A 287 -11.44 9.84 32.56
N GLY A 288 -10.96 10.04 33.78
CA GLY A 288 -10.84 8.99 34.79
C GLY A 288 -12.14 8.23 35.05
N TYR A 289 -11.99 6.92 35.24
CA TYR A 289 -12.74 6.11 36.19
C TYR A 289 -11.83 4.90 36.51
N GLU A 290 -10.86 5.14 37.38
CA GLU A 290 -10.35 4.09 38.25
C GLU A 290 -11.14 4.25 39.56
N GLY A 291 -12.06 3.33 39.79
CA GLY A 291 -12.71 3.11 41.08
C GLY A 291 -12.05 1.96 41.80
#